data_AF-A0A2D9RYN1-F1
#
_entry.id   AF-A0A2D9RYN1-F1
#
_cell.length_a   1.000
_cell.length_b   1.000
_cell.length_c   1.000
_cell.angle_alpha   90.00
_cell.angle_beta   90.00
_cell.angle_gamma   90.00
#
_symmetry.space_group_name_H-M   'P 1'
#
loop_
_entity.id
_entity.type
_entity.pdbx_description
1 polymer ?
#
loop_
_entity_poly.entity_id
_entity_poly.type
_entity_poly.pdbx_seq_one_letter_code
_entity_poly.pdbx_strand_id
1 'polypeptide(L)'
;MEVGGTSGPGKTLPWTVVVGGKDAVKFLDVLDKQLADSTYIAGESFSIADIIALCAIDFARVVKIRIGEEQTHLQRWYKLVSERPSAGI
;
A
#
# COMPACT_ATOMS: atom_id res chain seq x y z
N MET A 1 36.56 6.12 18.87
CA MET A 1 37.19 7.45 18.91
C MET A 1 36.13 8.44 18.46
N GLU A 2 35.73 9.28 19.42
CA GLU A 2 34.91 10.50 19.37
C GLU A 2 33.59 10.56 18.57
N VAL A 3 32.54 10.75 19.35
CA VAL A 3 31.24 11.29 18.96
C VAL A 3 31.38 12.76 18.58
N GLY A 4 31.02 13.12 17.35
CA GLY A 4 30.97 14.51 16.88
C GLY A 4 29.56 14.85 16.39
N GLY A 5 28.72 15.36 17.29
CA GLY A 5 27.45 15.96 16.91
C GLY A 5 27.68 17.32 16.24
N THR A 6 27.01 17.56 15.11
CA THR A 6 26.80 18.92 14.59
C THR A 6 25.31 19.12 14.32
N SER A 7 24.72 19.95 15.16
CA SER A 7 23.43 20.61 15.03
C SER A 7 23.45 21.62 13.87
N GLY A 8 22.51 21.53 12.93
CA GLY A 8 22.30 22.52 11.86
C GLY A 8 21.11 22.13 10.95
N PRO A 9 20.27 23.08 10.49
CA PRO A 9 18.97 22.78 9.91
C PRO A 9 19.05 22.43 8.41
N GLY A 10 18.29 21.42 7.99
CA GLY A 10 17.75 21.33 6.62
C GLY A 10 18.64 20.78 5.51
N LYS A 11 19.14 19.54 5.62
CA LYS A 11 19.62 18.78 4.45
C LYS A 11 18.95 17.41 4.40
N THR A 12 17.85 17.32 3.65
CA THR A 12 17.22 16.05 3.30
C THR A 12 18.23 15.22 2.50
N LEU A 13 18.66 14.09 3.05
CA LEU A 13 19.60 13.18 2.39
C LEU A 13 18.90 12.49 1.19
N PRO A 14 19.60 12.18 0.09
CA PRO A 14 19.01 11.63 -1.14
C PRO A 14 18.35 10.25 -0.96
N TRP A 15 18.54 9.60 0.19
CA TRP A 15 18.04 8.26 0.45
C TRP A 15 16.65 8.21 1.10
N THR A 16 16.02 9.33 1.49
CA THR A 16 14.89 9.22 2.47
C THR A 16 13.51 9.73 2.05
N VAL A 17 13.28 10.49 0.95
CA VAL A 17 11.93 11.11 0.80
C VAL A 17 11.24 10.97 -0.56
N VAL A 18 11.90 10.54 -1.65
CA VAL A 18 11.26 10.56 -2.99
C VAL A 18 11.03 9.17 -3.61
N VAL A 19 11.43 8.09 -2.94
CA VAL A 19 11.36 6.73 -3.50
C VAL A 19 9.99 6.08 -3.27
N GLY A 20 9.40 6.21 -2.07
CA GLY A 20 8.21 5.43 -1.69
C GLY A 20 6.92 5.69 -2.48
N GLY A 21 6.67 6.94 -2.91
CA GLY A 21 5.40 7.28 -3.58
C GLY A 21 5.28 6.74 -5.02
N LYS A 22 6.39 6.71 -5.77
CA LYS A 22 6.40 6.16 -7.14
C LYS A 22 6.26 4.64 -7.14
N ASP A 23 6.82 3.99 -6.13
CA ASP A 23 6.72 2.54 -5.98
C ASP A 23 5.34 2.12 -5.48
N ALA A 24 4.69 2.94 -4.66
CA ALA A 24 3.33 2.69 -4.19
C ALA A 24 2.28 2.68 -5.30
N VAL A 25 2.36 3.56 -6.31
CA VAL A 25 1.41 3.54 -7.44
C VAL A 25 1.61 2.28 -8.29
N LYS A 26 2.85 1.91 -8.59
CA LYS A 26 3.16 0.66 -9.32
C LYS A 26 2.68 -0.57 -8.57
N PHE A 27 2.73 -0.54 -7.24
CA PHE A 27 2.26 -1.64 -6.41
C PHE A 27 0.75 -1.88 -6.57
N LEU A 28 -0.06 -0.83 -6.77
CA LEU A 28 -1.49 -0.97 -7.06
C LEU A 28 -1.73 -1.74 -8.38
N ASP A 29 -0.95 -1.44 -9.43
CA ASP A 29 -1.05 -2.16 -10.70
C ASP A 29 -0.61 -3.63 -10.58
N VAL A 30 0.37 -3.91 -9.73
CA VAL A 30 0.81 -5.30 -9.46
C VAL A 30 -0.30 -6.08 -8.74
N LEU A 31 -0.92 -5.48 -7.72
CA LEU A 31 -2.03 -6.11 -7.01
C LEU A 31 -3.24 -6.32 -7.93
N ASP A 32 -3.58 -5.33 -8.76
CA ASP A 32 -4.69 -5.44 -9.70
C ASP A 32 -4.50 -6.62 -10.67
N LYS A 33 -3.30 -6.77 -11.23
CA LYS A 33 -2.96 -7.91 -12.10
C LYS A 33 -3.04 -9.23 -11.37
N GLN A 34 -2.52 -9.32 -10.15
CA GLN A 34 -2.61 -10.54 -9.35
C GLN A 34 -4.08 -10.92 -9.08
N LEU A 35 -4.91 -9.92 -8.81
CA LEU A 35 -6.33 -10.12 -8.52
C LEU A 35 -7.16 -10.38 -9.77
N ALA A 36 -6.64 -10.13 -10.98
CA ALA A 36 -7.33 -10.49 -12.22
C ALA A 36 -7.65 -11.99 -12.28
N ASP A 37 -6.72 -12.82 -11.79
CA ASP A 37 -6.80 -14.27 -11.84
C ASP A 37 -7.25 -14.90 -10.51
N SER A 38 -7.57 -14.12 -9.48
CA SER A 38 -7.83 -14.64 -8.13
C SER A 38 -8.81 -13.80 -7.31
N THR A 39 -9.57 -14.47 -6.45
CA THR A 39 -10.54 -13.82 -5.55
C THR A 39 -9.85 -12.97 -4.47
N TYR A 40 -8.78 -13.50 -3.88
CA TYR A 40 -7.94 -12.91 -2.84
C TYR A 40 -6.47 -12.89 -3.29
N ILE A 41 -5.61 -12.19 -2.54
CA ILE A 41 -4.20 -12.04 -2.94
C ILE A 41 -3.46 -13.38 -3.00
N ALA A 42 -3.79 -14.31 -2.09
CA ALA A 42 -3.18 -15.64 -2.04
C ALA A 42 -3.94 -16.70 -2.88
N GLY A 43 -4.90 -16.30 -3.72
CA GLY A 43 -5.74 -17.22 -4.50
C GLY A 43 -7.21 -17.19 -4.07
N GLU A 44 -7.80 -18.35 -3.78
CA GLU A 44 -9.24 -18.46 -3.51
C GLU A 44 -9.63 -18.29 -2.03
N SER A 45 -8.66 -18.17 -1.13
CA SER A 45 -8.91 -18.05 0.31
C SER A 45 -8.35 -16.76 0.88
N PHE A 46 -9.14 -16.11 1.75
CA PHE A 46 -8.72 -14.94 2.50
C PHE A 46 -7.54 -15.29 3.42
N SER A 47 -6.52 -14.44 3.43
CA SER A 47 -5.26 -14.72 4.10
C SER A 47 -4.68 -13.47 4.78
N ILE A 48 -3.54 -13.66 5.46
CA ILE A 48 -2.77 -12.54 6.03
C ILE A 48 -2.32 -11.54 4.96
N ALA A 49 -2.13 -11.98 3.72
CA ALA A 49 -1.75 -11.09 2.63
C ALA A 49 -2.83 -10.02 2.38
N ASP A 50 -4.12 -10.42 2.46
CA ASP A 50 -5.24 -9.51 2.27
C ASP A 50 -5.35 -8.48 3.40
N ILE A 51 -5.10 -8.90 4.65
CA ILE A 51 -5.10 -8.02 5.82
C ILE A 51 -4.00 -6.95 5.68
N ILE A 52 -2.77 -7.38 5.34
CA ILE A 52 -1.63 -6.47 5.20
C ILE A 52 -1.88 -5.49 4.05
N ALA A 53 -2.37 -5.97 2.91
CA ALA A 53 -2.67 -5.13 1.76
C ALA A 53 -3.78 -4.12 2.05
N LEU A 54 -4.81 -4.51 2.81
CA LEU A 54 -5.89 -3.60 3.21
C LEU A 54 -5.32 -2.45 4.04
N CYS A 55 -4.54 -2.76 5.09
CA CYS A 55 -3.89 -1.76 5.92
C CYS A 55 -2.96 -0.84 5.11
N ALA A 56 -2.19 -1.39 4.17
CA ALA A 56 -1.30 -0.63 3.31
C ALA A 56 -2.07 0.36 2.41
N ILE A 57 -3.20 -0.06 1.84
CA ILE A 57 -4.05 0.78 0.98
C ILE A 57 -4.77 1.86 1.80
N ASP A 58 -5.21 1.54 3.02
CA ASP A 58 -5.78 2.54 3.93
C ASP A 58 -4.74 3.60 4.32
N PHE A 59 -3.51 3.19 4.61
CA PHE A 59 -2.42 4.13 4.88
C PHE A 59 -2.05 4.95 3.64
N ALA A 60 -2.01 4.33 2.46
CA ALA A 60 -1.76 5.01 1.19
C ALA A 60 -2.75 6.15 0.94
N ARG A 61 -4.03 5.98 1.34
CA ARG A 61 -5.05 7.04 1.26
C ARG A 61 -4.75 8.23 2.14
N VAL A 62 -4.18 8.03 3.33
CA VAL A 62 -3.76 9.13 4.23
C VAL A 62 -2.71 10.02 3.55
N VAL A 63 -1.81 9.42 2.76
CA VAL A 63 -0.79 10.14 1.98
C VAL A 63 -1.24 10.49 0.55
N LYS A 64 -2.55 10.46 0.29
CA LYS A 64 -3.22 10.86 -0.97
C LYS A 64 -2.95 9.96 -2.18
N ILE A 65 -2.55 8.71 -1.96
CA ILE A 65 -2.49 7.68 -3.00
C ILE A 65 -3.80 6.89 -2.96
N ARG A 66 -4.46 6.73 -4.11
CA ARG A 66 -5.77 6.08 -4.22
C ARG A 66 -5.76 5.02 -5.29
N ILE A 67 -6.62 4.02 -5.13
CA ILE A 67 -6.97 3.09 -6.20
C ILE A 67 -7.62 3.92 -7.31
N GLY A 68 -7.08 3.84 -8.52
CA GLY A 68 -7.62 4.51 -9.69
C GLY A 68 -8.70 3.66 -10.37
N GLU A 69 -9.36 4.26 -11.37
CA GLU A 69 -10.49 3.64 -12.09
C GLU A 69 -10.05 2.42 -12.91
N GLU A 70 -8.80 2.44 -13.43
CA GLU A 70 -8.21 1.36 -14.23
C GLU A 70 -7.98 0.07 -13.41
N GLN A 71 -7.76 0.18 -12.09
CA GLN A 71 -7.52 -0.98 -11.22
C GLN A 71 -8.84 -1.64 -10.77
N THR A 72 -9.61 -2.14 -11.74
CA THR A 72 -10.97 -2.67 -11.51
C THR A 72 -11.00 -3.93 -10.64
N HIS A 73 -10.00 -4.81 -10.75
CA HIS A 73 -9.91 -6.02 -9.94
C HIS A 73 -9.55 -5.69 -8.50
N LEU A 74 -8.65 -4.73 -8.31
CA LEU A 74 -8.28 -4.22 -7.00
C LEU A 74 -9.44 -3.51 -6.30
N GLN A 75 -10.25 -2.73 -7.03
CA GLN A 75 -11.47 -2.13 -6.49
C GLN A 75 -12.47 -3.19 -6.01
N ARG A 76 -12.71 -4.23 -6.80
CA ARG A 76 -13.59 -5.34 -6.44
C ARG A 76 -13.10 -6.05 -5.18
N TRP A 77 -11.81 -6.36 -5.11
CA TRP A 77 -11.19 -6.97 -3.93
C TRP A 77 -11.29 -6.06 -2.71
N TYR A 78 -11.03 -4.76 -2.86
CA TYR A 78 -11.06 -3.81 -1.75
C TYR A 78 -12.47 -3.73 -1.14
N LYS A 79 -13.51 -3.71 -1.98
CA LYS A 79 -14.92 -3.77 -1.54
C LYS A 79 -15.21 -5.06 -0.77
N LEU A 80 -14.85 -6.21 -1.35
CA LEU A 80 -15.06 -7.53 -0.74
C LEU A 80 -14.41 -7.64 0.65
N VAL A 81 -13.16 -7.20 0.78
CA VAL A 81 -12.41 -7.31 2.03
C VAL A 81 -12.91 -6.31 3.08
N SER A 82 -13.23 -5.09 2.67
CA SER A 82 -13.75 -4.03 3.57
C SER A 82 -15.15 -4.31 4.10
N GLU A 83 -15.95 -5.12 3.41
CA GLU A 83 -17.29 -5.54 3.86
C GLU A 83 -17.26 -6.57 4.99
N ARG A 84 -16.09 -7.15 5.31
CA ARG A 84 -15.98 -8.13 6.40
C ARG A 84 -16.25 -7.45 7.75
N PRO A 85 -16.97 -8.10 8.68
CA PRO A 85 -17.22 -7.53 10.02
C PRO A 85 -15.95 -7.13 10.78
N SER A 86 -14.84 -7.83 10.54
CA SER A 86 -13.53 -7.56 11.13
C SER A 86 -12.82 -6.34 10.55
N ALA A 87 -13.25 -5.84 9.39
CA ALA A 87 -12.68 -4.69 8.70
C ALA A 87 -13.49 -3.40 8.95
N GLY A 88 -14.55 -3.47 9.77
CA GLY A 88 -15.32 -2.31 10.17
C GLY A 88 -14.50 -1.36 11.06
N ILE A 89 -14.50 -0.09 10.70
CA ILE A 89 -14.01 1.04 11.52
C ILE A 89 -15.19 1.85 12.05
#